data_AF-A0A1H0G9J3-F1
#
_entry.id   AF-A0A1H0G9J3-F1
#
_cell.length_a   1.000
_cell.length_b   1.000
_cell.length_c   1.000
_cell.angle_alpha   90.00
_cell.angle_beta   90.00
_cell.angle_gamma   90.00
#
_symmetry.space_group_name_H-M   'P 1'
#
loop_
_entity.id
_entity.type
_entity.pdbx_description
1 polymer ?
#
loop_
_entity_poly.entity_id
_entity_poly.type
_entity_poly.pdbx_seq_one_letter_code
_entity_poly.pdbx_strand_id
1 'polypeptide(L)'
;MSDEVPQGHSDEDTSSPREKHPPEQDPVGEYLDPEIDTDALLQGLKSGQLTPGQQEALAGMLVEDEPHQHVMAIQQQTTMYSGSLPHPDHFNSYDEHTRRTILQMAVEDQKHTHDMQKTGLNGAIEKDKRGQRYGLTIALGGFVTAAIIAPFSPAVAGLIGALDLFGMVALFVAPRVLEGRAAKQQARNQESAEPDRSAESE
;
A
#
# COMPACT_ATOMS: atom_id res chain seq x y z
N MET A 1 -30.61 -53.53 31.91
CA MET A 1 -29.73 -53.19 33.04
C MET A 1 -29.46 -51.70 32.90
N SER A 2 -30.46 -50.83 33.00
CA SER A 2 -31.49 -50.67 34.06
C SER A 2 -30.88 -50.25 35.39
N ASP A 3 -31.56 -49.26 35.98
CA ASP A 3 -31.50 -48.74 37.35
C ASP A 3 -30.62 -47.50 37.52
N GLU A 4 -31.01 -46.42 38.20
CA GLU A 4 -32.27 -45.83 38.71
C GLU A 4 -31.79 -44.49 39.34
N VAL A 5 -32.36 -43.30 39.07
CA VAL A 5 -33.38 -42.59 39.91
C VAL A 5 -32.76 -41.87 41.15
N PRO A 6 -33.32 -40.79 41.75
CA PRO A 6 -33.75 -39.47 41.25
C PRO A 6 -33.35 -38.31 42.21
N GLN A 7 -33.96 -37.13 42.04
CA GLN A 7 -33.87 -35.91 42.86
C GLN A 7 -34.58 -35.95 44.24
N GLY A 8 -34.15 -35.08 45.17
CA GLY A 8 -34.89 -34.53 46.34
C GLY A 8 -34.18 -33.25 46.85
N HIS A 9 -34.82 -32.06 46.91
CA HIS A 9 -35.49 -31.41 48.06
C HIS A 9 -34.65 -31.44 49.37
N SER A 10 -34.37 -30.37 50.12
CA SER A 10 -35.19 -29.22 50.56
C SER A 10 -34.30 -28.14 51.24
N ASP A 11 -34.90 -26.99 51.52
CA ASP A 11 -34.39 -25.80 52.24
C ASP A 11 -33.76 -26.05 53.63
N GLU A 12 -32.85 -25.16 54.05
CA GLU A 12 -32.81 -24.66 55.44
C GLU A 12 -32.02 -23.33 55.58
N ASP A 13 -32.70 -22.39 56.23
CA ASP A 13 -32.31 -21.09 56.74
C ASP A 13 -31.38 -21.23 57.97
N THR A 14 -30.58 -20.21 58.32
CA THR A 14 -30.34 -19.71 59.70
C THR A 14 -29.12 -18.76 59.86
N SER A 15 -29.45 -17.48 60.07
CA SER A 15 -28.99 -16.57 61.15
C SER A 15 -27.50 -16.20 61.42
N SER A 16 -27.22 -14.89 61.21
CA SER A 16 -26.61 -13.86 62.13
C SER A 16 -25.08 -13.87 62.42
N PRO A 17 -24.43 -12.75 62.88
CA PRO A 17 -25.01 -11.53 63.51
C PRO A 17 -24.42 -10.13 63.12
N ARG A 18 -25.19 -9.10 63.50
CA ARG A 18 -24.89 -7.65 63.61
C ARG A 18 -23.56 -7.29 64.31
N GLU A 19 -22.94 -6.19 63.86
CA GLU A 19 -22.30 -5.21 64.76
C GLU A 19 -22.58 -3.73 64.37
N LYS A 20 -23.23 -3.02 65.31
CA LYS A 20 -23.02 -1.65 65.86
C LYS A 20 -23.25 -0.35 65.02
N HIS A 21 -24.24 0.41 65.50
CA HIS A 21 -24.72 1.81 65.31
C HIS A 21 -23.71 2.95 65.69
N PRO A 22 -24.06 4.27 65.69
CA PRO A 22 -24.54 5.28 64.68
C PRO A 22 -23.70 6.63 64.85
N PRO A 23 -24.11 7.90 64.56
CA PRO A 23 -25.24 8.49 63.84
C PRO A 23 -24.89 9.56 62.76
N GLU A 24 -25.91 9.92 61.97
CA GLU A 24 -26.23 11.18 61.27
C GLU A 24 -25.12 12.21 60.95
N GLN A 25 -24.94 12.45 59.64
CA GLN A 25 -24.79 13.81 59.10
C GLN A 25 -25.75 13.98 57.90
N ASP A 26 -26.39 15.15 57.89
CA ASP A 26 -27.58 15.55 57.12
C ASP A 26 -27.50 15.47 55.58
N PRO A 27 -28.66 15.50 54.89
CA PRO A 27 -28.75 15.31 53.44
C PRO A 27 -28.38 16.60 52.69
N VAL A 28 -27.34 16.51 51.88
CA VAL A 28 -27.01 17.51 50.85
C VAL A 28 -26.69 16.68 49.62
N GLY A 29 -27.57 16.55 48.64
CA GLY A 29 -28.13 17.66 47.90
C GLY A 29 -27.46 17.62 46.53
N GLU A 30 -28.28 17.41 45.51
CA GLU A 30 -28.01 17.69 44.10
C GLU A 30 -26.88 16.93 43.39
N TYR A 31 -27.31 16.05 42.47
CA TYR A 31 -26.56 15.74 41.27
C TYR A 31 -26.26 17.03 40.48
N LEU A 32 -24.99 17.41 40.36
CA LEU A 32 -24.51 18.24 39.24
C LEU A 32 -23.08 17.83 38.88
N ASP A 33 -22.98 17.12 37.77
CA ASP A 33 -21.77 16.88 36.98
C ASP A 33 -21.28 18.22 36.38
N PRO A 34 -19.97 18.51 36.41
CA PRO A 34 -19.39 19.34 35.38
C PRO A 34 -18.18 18.61 34.76
N GLU A 35 -18.30 18.34 33.45
CA GLU A 35 -17.24 18.05 32.48
C GLU A 35 -15.84 17.85 33.09
N ILE A 36 -15.37 16.60 33.09
CA ILE A 36 -13.95 16.32 33.27
C ILE A 36 -13.18 17.17 32.25
N ASP A 37 -12.42 18.15 32.74
CA ASP A 37 -11.58 19.02 31.89
C ASP A 37 -10.46 18.17 31.27
N THR A 38 -10.78 17.60 30.11
CA THR A 38 -9.89 16.72 29.35
C THR A 38 -8.64 17.44 28.87
N ASP A 39 -8.70 18.75 28.66
CA ASP A 39 -7.56 19.57 28.24
C ASP A 39 -6.55 19.72 29.38
N ALA A 40 -7.03 19.97 30.60
CA ALA A 40 -6.19 20.02 31.79
C ALA A 40 -5.54 18.66 32.10
N LEU A 41 -6.25 17.54 31.87
CA LEU A 41 -5.69 16.19 31.99
C LEU A 41 -4.61 15.90 30.95
N LEU A 42 -4.85 16.28 29.69
CA LEU A 42 -3.89 16.09 28.60
C LEU A 42 -2.60 16.87 28.83
N GLN A 43 -2.72 18.09 29.38
CA GLN A 43 -1.60 18.95 29.71
C GLN A 43 -0.80 18.41 30.91
N GLY A 44 -1.48 17.90 31.94
CA GLY A 44 -0.86 17.19 33.07
C GLY A 44 -0.10 15.93 32.64
N LEU A 45 -0.65 15.17 31.68
CA LEU A 45 0.00 13.98 31.11
C LEU A 45 1.25 14.35 30.29
N LYS A 46 1.19 15.40 29.45
CA LYS A 46 2.33 15.87 28.65
C LYS A 46 3.47 16.46 29.49
N SER A 47 3.14 17.02 30.65
CA SER A 47 4.10 17.64 31.58
C SER A 47 4.60 16.70 32.67
N GLY A 48 4.01 15.51 32.80
CA GLY A 48 4.38 14.51 33.81
C GLY A 48 3.95 14.85 35.24
N GLN A 49 3.02 15.79 35.42
CA GLN A 49 2.56 16.29 36.72
C GLN A 49 1.03 16.24 36.79
N LEU A 50 0.49 15.04 37.02
CA LEU A 50 -0.95 14.86 37.30
C LEU A 50 -1.20 14.98 38.81
N THR A 51 -2.18 15.80 39.18
CA THR A 51 -2.62 15.91 40.59
C THR A 51 -3.36 14.63 41.03
N PRO A 52 -3.46 14.34 42.34
CA PRO A 52 -4.09 13.11 42.83
C PRO A 52 -5.54 12.90 42.34
N GLY A 53 -6.36 13.97 42.32
CA GLY A 53 -7.73 13.88 41.79
C GLY A 53 -7.80 13.65 40.27
N GLN A 54 -6.81 14.13 39.53
CA GLN A 54 -6.69 13.88 38.09
C GLN A 54 -6.20 12.46 37.77
N GLN A 55 -5.34 11.91 38.63
CA GLN A 55 -4.92 10.50 38.54
C GLN A 55 -6.10 9.56 38.81
N GLU A 56 -6.95 9.89 39.77
CA GLU A 56 -8.14 9.09 40.11
C GLU A 56 -9.21 9.16 39.01
N ALA A 57 -9.43 10.35 38.41
CA ALA A 57 -10.30 10.51 37.25
C ALA A 57 -9.78 9.74 36.02
N LEU A 58 -8.46 9.77 35.77
CA LEU A 58 -7.84 9.00 34.69
C LEU A 58 -7.91 7.49 34.95
N ALA A 59 -7.66 7.06 36.19
CA ALA A 59 -7.77 5.65 36.58
C ALA A 59 -9.22 5.16 36.45
N GLY A 60 -10.22 5.97 36.80
CA GLY A 60 -11.64 5.65 36.59
C GLY A 60 -11.95 5.41 35.10
N MET A 61 -11.50 6.31 34.22
CA MET A 61 -11.66 6.14 32.76
C MET A 61 -10.94 4.91 32.18
N LEU A 62 -9.79 4.51 32.75
CA LEU A 62 -9.07 3.31 32.32
C LEU A 62 -9.66 2.00 32.86
N VAL A 63 -10.44 2.06 33.95
CA VAL A 63 -11.02 0.89 34.61
C VAL A 63 -12.45 0.62 34.12
N GLU A 64 -13.18 1.65 33.70
CA GLU A 64 -14.54 1.50 33.15
C GLU A 64 -14.57 1.09 31.67
N ASP A 65 -13.48 1.32 30.90
CA ASP A 65 -13.35 0.82 29.54
C ASP A 65 -12.58 -0.52 29.55
N GLU A 66 -13.18 -1.56 28.95
CA GLU A 66 -12.69 -2.95 28.91
C GLU A 66 -11.18 -3.07 28.58
N PRO A 67 -10.48 -4.15 29.01
CA PRO A 67 -9.02 -4.29 28.99
C PRO A 67 -8.37 -4.46 27.59
N HIS A 68 -8.99 -3.92 26.54
CA HIS A 68 -8.56 -4.06 25.17
C HIS A 68 -8.38 -2.70 24.51
N GLN A 69 -7.25 -2.02 24.79
CA GLN A 69 -6.48 -1.19 23.84
C GLN A 69 -5.61 -0.15 24.57
N HIS A 70 -4.60 -0.59 25.31
CA HIS A 70 -3.39 0.22 25.46
C HIS A 70 -2.28 -0.41 24.61
N VAL A 71 -2.47 -0.34 23.29
CA VAL A 71 -1.37 -0.56 22.35
C VAL A 71 -0.50 0.68 22.43
N MET A 72 0.55 0.62 23.26
CA MET A 72 1.68 1.53 23.11
C MET A 72 2.18 1.39 21.67
N ALA A 73 1.82 2.34 20.81
CA ALA A 73 2.38 2.47 19.49
C ALA A 73 3.86 2.85 19.63
N ILE A 74 4.72 1.83 19.78
CA ILE A 74 6.16 1.99 19.55
C ILE A 74 6.27 2.37 18.08
N GLN A 75 6.41 3.67 17.83
CA GLN A 75 6.72 4.19 16.51
C GLN A 75 8.17 3.78 16.19
N GLN A 76 8.36 2.54 15.76
CA GLN A 76 9.63 2.08 15.20
C GLN A 76 9.88 2.88 13.93
N GLN A 77 10.72 3.93 14.04
CA GLN A 77 11.30 4.61 12.89
C GLN A 77 12.20 3.61 12.17
N THR A 78 11.60 2.80 11.30
CA THR A 78 12.31 1.82 10.50
C THR A 78 12.87 2.58 9.31
N THR A 79 14.11 3.04 9.40
CA THR A 79 14.80 3.65 8.26
C THR A 79 15.09 2.56 7.24
N MET A 80 14.21 2.43 6.24
CA MET A 80 14.39 1.48 5.15
C MET A 80 15.45 2.03 4.19
N TYR A 81 16.66 1.49 4.28
CA TYR A 81 17.68 1.72 3.27
C TYR A 81 17.54 0.67 2.17
N SER A 82 17.53 1.11 0.91
CA SER A 82 17.43 0.23 -0.26
C SER A 82 18.57 0.52 -1.22
N GLY A 83 19.17 -0.55 -1.74
CA GLY A 83 20.36 -0.49 -2.59
C GLY A 83 21.34 -1.61 -2.28
N SER A 84 22.43 -1.69 -3.03
CA SER A 84 23.48 -2.70 -2.85
C SER A 84 24.43 -2.42 -1.68
N LEU A 85 24.31 -1.25 -1.03
CA LEU A 85 25.12 -0.87 0.12
C LEU A 85 24.30 -0.90 1.42
N PRO A 86 24.91 -1.30 2.56
CA PRO A 86 24.28 -1.22 3.87
C PRO A 86 24.17 0.23 4.35
N HIS A 87 23.36 0.46 5.39
CA HIS A 87 23.22 1.78 6.02
C HIS A 87 24.61 2.34 6.40
N PRO A 88 24.90 3.64 6.18
CA PRO A 88 26.22 4.23 6.40
C PRO A 88 26.76 4.01 7.82
N ASP A 89 25.91 4.06 8.83
CA ASP A 89 26.30 3.81 10.22
C ASP A 89 26.82 2.38 10.44
N HIS A 90 26.21 1.41 9.76
CA HIS A 90 26.64 0.01 9.81
C HIS A 90 27.84 -0.23 8.90
N PHE A 91 27.93 0.50 7.77
CA PHE A 91 29.07 0.38 6.88
C PHE A 91 30.35 0.86 7.56
N ASN A 92 30.30 1.99 8.27
CA ASN A 92 31.44 2.61 8.94
C ASN A 92 31.94 1.84 10.17
N SER A 93 31.14 0.93 10.73
CA SER A 93 31.54 0.10 11.88
C SER A 93 32.42 -1.09 11.50
N TYR A 94 32.49 -1.45 10.20
CA TYR A 94 33.36 -2.51 9.72
C TYR A 94 34.82 -2.05 9.55
N ASP A 95 35.73 -3.01 9.69
CA ASP A 95 37.14 -2.79 9.38
C ASP A 95 37.34 -2.44 7.89
N GLU A 96 38.49 -1.85 7.59
CA GLU A 96 38.82 -1.36 6.25
C GLU A 96 38.81 -2.46 5.16
N HIS A 97 39.21 -3.69 5.49
CA HIS A 97 39.19 -4.79 4.54
C HIS A 97 37.75 -5.22 4.24
N THR A 98 36.92 -5.38 5.27
CA THR A 98 35.50 -5.72 5.11
C THR A 98 34.73 -4.65 4.34
N ARG A 99 34.95 -3.35 4.63
CA ARG A 99 34.34 -2.25 3.86
C ARG A 99 34.70 -2.29 2.38
N ARG A 100 35.97 -2.54 2.04
CA ARG A 100 36.38 -2.68 0.64
C ARG A 100 35.71 -3.85 -0.06
N THR A 101 35.60 -4.99 0.62
CA THR A 101 34.91 -6.17 0.07
C THR A 101 33.43 -5.89 -0.18
N ILE A 102 32.73 -5.26 0.77
CA ILE A 102 31.32 -4.87 0.61
C ILE A 102 31.16 -3.86 -0.53
N LEU A 103 32.03 -2.86 -0.62
CA LEU A 103 31.99 -1.88 -1.71
C LEU A 103 32.21 -2.56 -3.07
N GLN A 104 33.16 -3.49 -3.15
CA GLN A 104 33.43 -4.24 -4.37
C GLN A 104 32.23 -5.09 -4.77
N MET A 105 31.62 -5.84 -3.84
CA MET A 105 30.38 -6.59 -4.11
C MET A 105 29.27 -5.66 -4.60
N ALA A 106 29.08 -4.50 -3.97
CA ALA A 106 28.06 -3.54 -4.37
C ALA A 106 28.28 -2.97 -5.79
N VAL A 107 29.54 -2.73 -6.17
CA VAL A 107 29.93 -2.29 -7.53
C VAL A 107 29.69 -3.40 -8.55
N GLU A 108 30.04 -4.65 -8.21
CA GLU A 108 29.81 -5.81 -9.06
C GLU A 108 28.31 -6.07 -9.27
N ASP A 109 27.49 -5.96 -8.22
CA ASP A 109 26.03 -6.06 -8.29
C ASP A 109 25.40 -4.95 -9.13
N GLN A 110 25.88 -3.71 -8.97
CA GLN A 110 25.42 -2.59 -9.79
C GLN A 110 25.77 -2.80 -11.27
N LYS A 111 27.00 -3.27 -11.55
CA LYS A 111 27.43 -3.59 -12.91
C LYS A 111 26.56 -4.71 -13.49
N HIS A 112 26.32 -5.78 -12.74
CA HIS A 112 25.48 -6.88 -13.16
C HIS A 112 24.05 -6.42 -13.48
N THR A 113 23.46 -5.62 -12.59
CA THR A 113 22.12 -5.04 -12.78
C THR A 113 22.06 -4.19 -14.06
N HIS A 114 23.06 -3.34 -14.28
CA HIS A 114 23.13 -2.50 -15.47
C HIS A 114 23.36 -3.31 -16.75
N ASP A 115 24.18 -4.35 -16.69
CA ASP A 115 24.42 -5.26 -17.82
C ASP A 115 23.16 -6.07 -18.15
N MET A 116 22.40 -6.52 -17.16
CA MET A 116 21.08 -7.13 -17.38
C MET A 116 20.10 -6.15 -18.02
N GLN A 117 20.01 -4.92 -17.53
CA GLN A 117 19.15 -3.88 -18.12
C GLN A 117 19.52 -3.60 -19.57
N LYS A 118 20.80 -3.43 -19.86
CA LYS A 118 21.31 -3.25 -21.23
C LYS A 118 21.01 -4.46 -22.10
N THR A 119 21.23 -5.67 -21.61
CA THR A 119 20.99 -6.90 -22.37
C THR A 119 19.50 -7.07 -22.66
N GLY A 120 18.63 -6.77 -21.70
CA GLY A 120 17.18 -6.76 -21.88
C GLY A 120 16.74 -5.74 -22.93
N LEU A 121 17.24 -4.50 -22.82
CA LEU A 121 16.94 -3.43 -23.78
C LEU A 121 17.45 -3.79 -25.19
N ASN A 122 18.69 -4.25 -25.31
CA ASN A 122 19.27 -4.67 -26.58
C ASN A 122 18.51 -5.86 -27.17
N GLY A 123 18.06 -6.80 -26.33
CA GLY A 123 17.23 -7.93 -26.75
C GLY A 123 15.90 -7.48 -27.36
N ALA A 124 15.23 -6.50 -26.73
CA ALA A 124 14.01 -5.89 -27.26
C ALA A 124 14.28 -5.16 -28.59
N ILE A 125 15.33 -4.33 -28.65
CA ILE A 125 15.72 -3.59 -29.87
C ILE A 125 16.01 -4.55 -31.02
N GLU A 126 16.80 -5.61 -30.79
CA GLU A 126 17.14 -6.57 -31.84
C GLU A 126 15.94 -7.41 -32.28
N LYS A 127 15.01 -7.72 -31.37
CA LYS A 127 13.73 -8.35 -31.72
C LYS A 127 12.92 -7.46 -32.65
N ASP A 128 12.80 -6.18 -32.33
CA ASP A 128 12.05 -5.20 -33.14
C ASP A 128 12.71 -5.00 -34.50
N LYS A 129 14.05 -4.85 -34.55
CA LYS A 129 14.78 -4.74 -35.82
C LYS A 129 14.58 -5.95 -36.71
N ARG A 130 14.62 -7.18 -36.16
CA ARG A 130 14.33 -8.40 -36.93
C ARG A 130 12.88 -8.42 -37.41
N GLY A 131 11.93 -8.04 -36.56
CA GLY A 131 10.51 -7.91 -36.92
C GLY A 131 10.29 -6.95 -38.10
N GLN A 132 10.92 -5.76 -38.06
CA GLN A 132 10.85 -4.77 -39.14
C GLN A 132 11.47 -5.29 -40.44
N ARG A 133 12.62 -5.99 -40.36
CA ARG A 133 13.24 -6.61 -41.55
C ARG A 133 12.32 -7.64 -42.19
N TYR A 134 11.76 -8.56 -41.40
CA TYR A 134 10.84 -9.57 -41.93
C TYR A 134 9.56 -8.93 -42.50
N GLY A 135 8.99 -7.96 -41.79
CA GLY A 135 7.85 -7.18 -42.28
C GLY A 135 8.13 -6.51 -43.63
N LEU A 136 9.28 -5.84 -43.77
CA LEU A 136 9.69 -5.22 -45.04
C LEU A 136 9.87 -6.25 -46.15
N THR A 137 10.48 -7.40 -45.86
CA THR A 137 10.66 -8.45 -46.89
C THR A 137 9.34 -9.03 -47.39
N ILE A 138 8.37 -9.21 -46.50
CA ILE A 138 7.03 -9.71 -46.86
C ILE A 138 6.29 -8.67 -47.69
N ALA A 139 6.30 -7.40 -47.25
CA ALA A 139 5.65 -6.31 -47.98
C ALA A 139 6.25 -6.16 -49.40
N LEU A 140 7.58 -6.13 -49.50
CA LEU A 140 8.24 -6.03 -50.80
C LEU A 140 7.91 -7.25 -51.69
N GLY A 141 7.87 -8.46 -51.11
CA GLY A 141 7.46 -9.66 -51.83
C GLY A 141 6.01 -9.60 -52.34
N GLY A 142 5.09 -9.12 -51.52
CA GLY A 142 3.69 -8.90 -51.90
C GLY A 142 3.55 -7.87 -53.02
N PHE A 143 4.25 -6.74 -52.91
CA PHE A 143 4.25 -5.69 -53.92
C PHE A 143 4.83 -6.15 -55.26
N VAL A 144 5.96 -6.87 -55.24
CA VAL A 144 6.55 -7.47 -56.46
C VAL A 144 5.58 -8.47 -57.09
N THR A 145 4.93 -9.31 -56.27
CA THR A 145 3.94 -10.28 -56.75
C THR A 145 2.75 -9.57 -57.41
N ALA A 146 2.23 -8.49 -56.80
CA ALA A 146 1.17 -7.68 -57.38
C ALA A 146 1.58 -7.07 -58.73
N ALA A 147 2.81 -6.54 -58.83
CA ALA A 147 3.34 -5.97 -60.06
C ALA A 147 3.45 -7.00 -61.20
N ILE A 148 3.87 -8.23 -60.89
CA ILE A 148 3.96 -9.33 -61.86
C ILE A 148 2.57 -9.78 -62.32
N ILE A 149 1.58 -9.79 -61.42
CA ILE A 149 0.20 -10.26 -61.72
C ILE A 149 -0.62 -9.20 -62.43
N ALA A 150 -0.32 -7.90 -62.26
CA ALA A 150 -1.10 -6.80 -62.79
C ALA A 150 -1.46 -6.90 -64.30
N PRO A 151 -0.56 -7.35 -65.20
CA PRO A 151 -0.89 -7.54 -66.62
C PRO A 151 -1.89 -8.68 -66.89
N PHE A 152 -1.96 -9.69 -66.02
CA PHE A 152 -2.81 -10.87 -66.17
C PHE A 152 -4.18 -10.68 -65.50
N SER A 153 -4.19 -10.05 -64.33
CA SER A 153 -5.42 -9.79 -63.57
C SER A 153 -5.27 -8.53 -62.72
N PRO A 154 -5.75 -7.37 -63.22
CA PRO A 154 -5.73 -6.12 -62.48
C PRO A 154 -6.52 -6.21 -61.17
N ALA A 155 -7.61 -6.97 -61.14
CA ALA A 155 -8.43 -7.15 -59.94
C ALA A 155 -7.66 -7.87 -58.82
N VAL A 156 -6.94 -8.94 -59.15
CA VAL A 156 -6.15 -9.70 -58.16
C VAL A 156 -4.95 -8.88 -57.70
N ALA A 157 -4.25 -8.20 -58.61
CA ALA A 157 -3.14 -7.31 -58.26
C ALA A 157 -3.60 -6.17 -57.33
N GLY A 158 -4.77 -5.59 -57.60
CA GLY A 158 -5.39 -4.57 -56.75
C GLY A 158 -5.70 -5.09 -55.35
N LEU A 159 -6.24 -6.30 -55.22
CA LEU A 159 -6.50 -6.92 -53.90
C LEU A 159 -5.21 -7.14 -53.10
N ILE A 160 -4.17 -7.68 -53.74
CA ILE A 160 -2.86 -7.90 -53.09
C ILE A 160 -2.28 -6.55 -52.62
N GLY A 161 -2.26 -5.54 -53.50
CA GLY A 161 -1.76 -4.21 -53.15
C GLY A 161 -2.56 -3.53 -52.02
N ALA A 162 -3.89 -3.68 -52.01
CA ALA A 162 -4.74 -3.13 -50.96
C ALA A 162 -4.50 -3.81 -49.60
N LEU A 163 -4.34 -5.14 -49.58
CA LEU A 163 -4.01 -5.88 -48.36
C LEU A 163 -2.64 -5.48 -47.80
N ASP A 164 -1.65 -5.31 -48.68
CA ASP A 164 -0.30 -4.91 -48.28
C ASP A 164 -0.28 -3.48 -47.71
N LEU A 165 -0.96 -2.55 -48.38
CA LEU A 165 -1.10 -1.18 -47.90
C LEU A 165 -1.87 -1.12 -46.58
N PHE A 166 -2.97 -1.88 -46.46
CA PHE A 166 -3.74 -1.96 -45.22
C PHE A 166 -2.90 -2.52 -44.07
N GLY A 167 -2.15 -3.59 -44.31
CA GLY A 167 -1.23 -4.18 -43.32
C GLY A 167 -0.18 -3.18 -42.86
N MET A 168 0.42 -2.44 -43.78
CA MET A 168 1.38 -1.38 -43.44
C MET A 168 0.74 -0.27 -42.62
N VAL A 169 -0.42 0.25 -43.03
CA VAL A 169 -1.14 1.28 -42.26
C VAL A 169 -1.50 0.76 -40.87
N ALA A 170 -1.98 -0.46 -40.75
CA ALA A 170 -2.31 -1.06 -39.45
C ALA A 170 -1.09 -1.14 -38.53
N LEU A 171 0.07 -1.60 -39.04
CA LEU A 171 1.29 -1.73 -38.24
C LEU A 171 1.90 -0.39 -37.83
N PHE A 172 1.81 0.65 -38.68
CA PHE A 172 2.39 1.97 -38.39
C PHE A 172 1.45 2.90 -37.61
N VAL A 173 0.14 2.79 -37.81
CA VAL A 173 -0.86 3.69 -37.20
C VAL A 173 -1.40 3.14 -35.89
N ALA A 174 -1.63 1.82 -35.77
CA ALA A 174 -2.21 1.25 -34.56
C ALA A 174 -1.41 1.53 -33.28
N PRO A 175 -0.06 1.39 -33.25
CA PRO A 175 0.73 1.71 -32.07
C PRO A 175 0.55 3.17 -31.65
N ARG A 176 0.64 4.11 -32.61
CA ARG A 176 0.52 5.54 -32.38
C ARG A 176 -0.87 5.94 -31.85
N VAL A 177 -1.92 5.29 -32.34
CA VAL A 177 -3.30 5.56 -31.87
C VAL A 177 -3.53 4.99 -30.47
N LEU A 178 -2.99 3.81 -30.17
CA LEU A 178 -3.09 3.19 -28.85
C LEU A 178 -2.34 4.01 -27.79
N GLU A 179 -1.12 4.46 -28.09
CA GLU A 179 -0.34 5.35 -27.23
C GLU A 179 -1.09 6.65 -26.93
N GLY A 180 -1.67 7.29 -27.96
CA GLY A 180 -2.45 8.51 -27.80
C GLY A 180 -3.71 8.32 -26.93
N ARG A 181 -4.37 7.17 -27.02
CA ARG A 181 -5.54 6.84 -26.17
C ARG A 181 -5.11 6.59 -24.72
N ALA A 182 -4.01 5.88 -24.50
CA ALA A 182 -3.47 5.63 -23.16
C ALA A 182 -3.06 6.94 -22.47
N ALA A 183 -2.35 7.82 -23.17
CA ALA A 183 -1.96 9.13 -22.65
C ALA A 183 -3.18 10.01 -22.29
N LYS A 184 -4.21 10.02 -23.15
CA LYS A 184 -5.44 10.77 -22.89
C LYS A 184 -6.24 10.22 -21.70
N GLN A 185 -6.20 8.91 -21.48
CA GLN A 185 -6.88 8.26 -20.36
C GLN A 185 -6.13 8.50 -19.04
N GLN A 186 -4.81 8.53 -19.06
CA GLN A 186 -4.00 8.93 -17.90
C GLN A 186 -4.24 10.39 -17.50
N ALA A 187 -4.28 11.32 -18.47
CA ALA A 187 -4.60 12.72 -18.21
C ALA A 187 -6.00 12.89 -17.58
N ARG A 188 -7.00 12.16 -18.09
CA ARG A 188 -8.37 12.18 -17.54
C ARG A 188 -8.42 11.63 -16.10
N ASN A 189 -7.68 10.56 -15.82
CA ASN A 189 -7.65 9.95 -14.49
C ASN A 189 -6.89 10.81 -13.47
N GLN A 190 -5.88 11.57 -13.90
CA GLN A 190 -5.18 12.54 -13.04
C GLN A 190 -6.06 13.76 -12.71
N GLU A 191 -6.77 14.31 -13.70
CA GLU A 191 -7.68 15.43 -13.50
C GLU A 191 -8.89 15.07 -12.61
N SER A 192 -9.28 13.80 -12.58
CA SER A 192 -10.35 13.31 -11.69
C SER A 192 -9.86 12.96 -10.26
N ALA A 193 -8.54 12.90 -10.04
CA ALA A 193 -7.91 12.51 -8.78
C ALA A 193 -7.38 13.71 -7.97
N GLU A 194 -7.42 14.92 -8.53
CA GLU A 194 -7.13 16.14 -7.81
C GLU A 194 -8.45 16.64 -7.18
N PRO A 195 -8.65 16.51 -5.84
CA PRO A 195 -9.85 17.02 -5.21
C PRO A 195 -9.85 18.54 -5.32
N ASP A 196 -10.99 19.08 -5.72
CA ASP A 196 -11.28 20.51 -5.81
C ASP A 196 -10.97 21.21 -4.48
N ARG A 197 -9.74 21.72 -4.34
CA ARG A 197 -9.28 22.52 -3.19
C ARG A 197 -9.78 23.97 -3.26
N SER A 198 -10.69 24.29 -4.19
CA SER A 198 -11.22 25.65 -4.37
C SER A 198 -12.43 25.96 -3.49
N ALA A 199 -12.96 25.00 -2.72
CA ALA A 199 -14.20 25.16 -1.97
C ALA A 199 -14.03 25.45 -0.45
N GLU A 200 -12.81 25.61 0.06
CA GLU A 200 -12.52 25.87 1.50
C GLU A 200 -11.95 27.28 1.77
N SER A 201 -12.34 28.29 0.99
CA SER A 201 -12.02 29.68 1.32
C SER A 201 -13.16 30.65 0.95
N GLU A 202 -14.26 30.58 1.69
CA GLU A 202 -15.19 31.72 1.87
C GLU A 202 -15.58 31.85 3.34
#